data_AF-A0AAD9H8V7-F1
#
_entry.id   AF-A0AAD9H8V7-F1
#
_cell.length_a   1.000
_cell.length_b   1.000
_cell.length_c   1.000
_cell.angle_alpha   90.00
_cell.angle_beta   90.00
_cell.angle_gamma   90.00
#
_symmetry.space_group_name_H-M   'P 1'
#
loop_
_entity.id
_entity.type
_entity.pdbx_description
1 polymer ?
#
loop_
_entity_poly.entity_id
_entity_poly.type
_entity_poly.pdbx_seq_one_letter_code
_entity_poly.pdbx_strand_id
1 'polypeptide(L)'
;MATATSSIVVASKNPTKVRATQLGFESALPGSYTIRGVGFPSGVPDQPLTDEETLRGALNRARGAQGSERDADYWVGIEGGIDMADKREGPIMNFAWVVVLDREGRVGKARTAAYYLPEETAACLRRGMELGDADNLVFGQTDTRSSKGSVGLLTDGVIDRTAYYHHAVILALIPFKNKNLTFV
;
A
#
# COMPACT_ATOMS: atom_id res chain seq x y z
N MET A 1 -3.59 -16.18 -30.64
CA MET A 1 -3.94 -14.75 -30.61
C MET A 1 -3.18 -14.13 -29.46
N ALA A 2 -2.49 -13.00 -29.66
CA ALA A 2 -1.81 -12.32 -28.56
C ALA A 2 -2.87 -11.91 -27.52
N THR A 3 -2.70 -12.34 -26.28
CA THR A 3 -3.55 -11.88 -25.17
C THR A 3 -3.38 -10.37 -25.04
N ALA A 4 -4.49 -9.63 -25.09
CA ALA A 4 -4.46 -8.19 -24.88
C ALA A 4 -3.73 -7.89 -23.56
N THR A 5 -2.74 -6.99 -23.62
CA THR A 5 -1.94 -6.62 -22.45
C THR A 5 -2.63 -5.47 -21.73
N SER A 6 -3.04 -5.70 -20.48
CA SER A 6 -3.69 -4.67 -19.66
C SER A 6 -2.66 -3.72 -19.06
N SER A 7 -2.98 -2.45 -19.08
CA SER A 7 -2.17 -1.37 -18.55
C SER A 7 -2.58 -1.02 -17.11
N ILE A 8 -1.58 -0.94 -16.22
CA ILE A 8 -1.78 -0.68 -14.81
C ILE A 8 -0.93 0.52 -14.40
N VAL A 9 -1.57 1.51 -13.78
CA VAL A 9 -0.88 2.65 -13.17
C VAL A 9 -0.86 2.49 -11.67
N VAL A 10 0.33 2.36 -11.11
CA VAL A 10 0.55 2.42 -9.67
C VAL A 10 0.78 3.88 -9.29
N ALA A 11 -0.03 4.40 -8.38
CA ALA A 11 0.03 5.78 -7.91
C ALA A 11 1.19 6.02 -6.92
N SER A 12 2.36 5.49 -7.25
CA SER A 12 3.61 5.69 -6.53
C SER A 12 4.80 5.41 -7.46
N LYS A 13 5.90 6.15 -7.27
CA LYS A 13 7.20 5.86 -7.90
C LYS A 13 8.04 4.84 -7.12
N ASN A 14 7.57 4.37 -5.96
CA ASN A 14 8.32 3.44 -5.13
C ASN A 14 8.39 2.05 -5.82
N PRO A 15 9.59 1.51 -6.11
CA PRO A 15 9.73 0.23 -6.83
C PRO A 15 9.14 -0.96 -6.06
N THR A 16 9.12 -0.92 -4.72
CA THR A 16 8.49 -1.95 -3.88
C THR A 16 6.99 -2.03 -4.13
N LYS A 17 6.31 -0.87 -4.18
CA LYS A 17 4.86 -0.79 -4.45
C LYS A 17 4.54 -1.24 -5.86
N VAL A 18 5.37 -0.84 -6.83
CA VAL A 18 5.25 -1.26 -8.24
C VAL A 18 5.40 -2.77 -8.36
N ARG A 19 6.44 -3.34 -7.73
CA ARG A 19 6.71 -4.79 -7.77
C ARG A 19 5.63 -5.61 -7.07
N ALA A 20 5.15 -5.16 -5.91
CA ALA A 20 4.08 -5.84 -5.20
C ALA A 20 2.78 -5.86 -6.02
N THR A 21 2.46 -4.75 -6.68
CA THR A 21 1.32 -4.68 -7.61
C THR A 21 1.48 -5.69 -8.74
N GLN A 22 2.65 -5.73 -9.38
CA GLN A 22 2.94 -6.67 -10.47
C GLN A 22 2.69 -8.12 -10.04
N LEU A 23 3.34 -8.54 -8.96
CA LEU A 23 3.18 -9.89 -8.43
C LEU A 23 1.74 -10.20 -8.07
N GLY A 24 1.00 -9.22 -7.52
CA GLY A 24 -0.39 -9.41 -7.12
C GLY A 24 -1.32 -9.64 -8.31
N PHE A 25 -1.18 -8.84 -9.37
CA PHE A 25 -1.95 -9.02 -10.60
C PHE A 25 -1.61 -10.35 -11.29
N GLU A 26 -0.32 -10.66 -11.47
CA GLU A 26 0.15 -11.92 -12.07
C GLU A 26 -0.33 -13.16 -11.30
N SER A 27 -0.50 -13.05 -9.97
CA SER A 27 -0.97 -14.16 -9.13
C SER A 27 -2.50 -14.30 -9.11
N ALA A 28 -3.22 -13.18 -9.12
CA ALA A 28 -4.66 -13.18 -8.84
C ALA A 28 -5.53 -13.31 -10.10
N LEU A 29 -5.08 -12.73 -11.21
CA LEU A 29 -5.87 -12.59 -12.44
C LEU A 29 -5.08 -13.13 -13.65
N PRO A 30 -5.73 -13.84 -14.58
CA PRO A 30 -5.08 -14.25 -15.83
C PRO A 30 -4.88 -13.03 -16.73
N GLY A 31 -3.73 -12.95 -17.40
CA GLY A 31 -3.47 -11.91 -18.38
C GLY A 31 -1.99 -11.58 -18.53
N SER A 32 -1.72 -10.56 -19.33
CA SER A 32 -0.41 -9.93 -19.45
C SER A 32 -0.56 -8.47 -19.03
N TYR A 33 0.42 -7.95 -18.29
CA TYR A 33 0.32 -6.63 -17.68
C TYR A 33 1.53 -5.75 -18.01
N THR A 34 1.26 -4.51 -18.38
CA THR A 34 2.27 -3.43 -18.39
C THR A 34 2.02 -2.51 -17.23
N ILE A 35 3.02 -2.36 -16.36
CA ILE A 35 2.92 -1.57 -15.14
C ILE A 35 3.84 -0.37 -15.22
N ARG A 36 3.34 0.81 -14.81
CA ARG A 36 4.16 1.99 -14.56
C ARG A 36 3.81 2.65 -13.23
N GLY A 37 4.82 3.20 -12.57
CA GLY A 37 4.68 3.97 -11.33
C GLY A 37 4.66 5.47 -11.63
N VAL A 38 3.60 6.16 -11.21
CA VAL A 38 3.45 7.62 -11.36
C VAL A 38 3.08 8.22 -10.00
N GLY A 39 3.67 9.37 -9.66
CA GLY A 39 3.46 10.00 -8.36
C GLY A 39 2.17 10.82 -8.36
N PHE A 40 1.30 10.59 -7.38
CA PHE A 40 0.09 11.38 -7.13
C PHE A 40 -0.01 11.75 -5.65
N PRO A 41 -0.48 12.94 -5.28
CA PRO A 41 -0.64 13.34 -3.88
C PRO A 41 -1.70 12.47 -3.17
N SER A 42 -1.48 12.18 -1.88
CA SER A 42 -2.47 11.44 -1.06
C SER A 42 -3.56 12.36 -0.49
N GLY A 43 -3.31 13.66 -0.37
CA GLY A 43 -4.26 14.59 0.26
C GLY A 43 -4.49 14.34 1.75
N VAL A 44 -3.60 13.59 2.40
CA VAL A 44 -3.53 13.34 3.85
C VAL A 44 -2.08 13.59 4.32
N PRO A 45 -1.80 13.70 5.63
CA PRO A 45 -0.42 13.85 6.13
C PRO A 45 0.52 12.74 5.63
N ASP A 46 1.82 13.04 5.54
CA ASP A 46 2.83 12.08 5.08
C ASP A 46 2.90 10.82 5.96
N GLN A 47 2.58 10.96 7.25
CA GLN A 47 2.35 9.84 8.17
C GLN A 47 0.86 9.81 8.60
N PRO A 48 -0.01 9.07 7.91
CA PRO A 48 -1.38 8.82 8.36
C PRO A 48 -1.37 8.13 9.73
N LEU A 49 -2.23 8.59 10.64
CA LEU A 49 -2.27 8.13 12.04
C LEU A 49 -3.50 7.28 12.37
N THR A 50 -4.42 7.12 11.41
CA THR A 50 -5.63 6.34 11.57
C THR A 50 -5.90 5.45 10.35
N ASP A 51 -6.69 4.40 10.54
CA ASP A 51 -7.18 3.53 9.46
C ASP A 51 -7.89 4.33 8.36
N GLU A 52 -8.78 5.24 8.75
CA GLU A 52 -9.57 6.06 7.81
C GLU A 52 -8.71 7.03 7.02
N GLU A 53 -7.74 7.71 7.65
CA GLU A 53 -6.81 8.59 6.96
C GLU A 53 -5.97 7.81 5.93
N THR A 54 -5.50 6.63 6.31
CA THR A 54 -4.69 5.77 5.46
C THR A 54 -5.48 5.28 4.25
N LEU A 55 -6.72 4.79 4.47
CA LEU A 55 -7.61 4.39 3.38
C LEU A 55 -7.93 5.56 2.45
N ARG A 56 -8.22 6.74 3.01
CA ARG A 56 -8.47 7.97 2.25
C ARG A 56 -7.26 8.35 1.40
N GLY A 57 -6.05 8.26 1.94
CA GLY A 57 -4.80 8.48 1.19
C GLY A 57 -4.66 7.53 0.00
N ALA A 58 -4.89 6.22 0.21
CA ALA A 58 -4.84 5.23 -0.87
C ALA A 58 -5.90 5.50 -1.95
N LEU A 59 -7.14 5.83 -1.57
CA LEU A 59 -8.22 6.19 -2.49
C LEU A 59 -7.89 7.44 -3.30
N ASN A 60 -7.39 8.50 -2.65
CA ASN A 60 -7.05 9.76 -3.30
C ASN A 60 -5.94 9.55 -4.34
N ARG A 61 -4.91 8.75 -4.02
CA ARG A 61 -3.85 8.41 -4.97
C ARG A 61 -4.40 7.63 -6.17
N ALA A 62 -5.21 6.60 -5.93
CA ALA A 62 -5.81 5.79 -7.00
C ALA A 62 -6.72 6.65 -7.92
N ARG A 63 -7.55 7.51 -7.34
CA ARG A 63 -8.44 8.43 -8.09
C ARG A 63 -7.67 9.52 -8.82
N GLY A 64 -6.61 10.06 -8.23
CA GLY A 64 -5.71 11.00 -8.90
C GLY A 64 -5.09 10.36 -10.14
N ALA A 65 -4.60 9.13 -10.01
CA ALA A 65 -4.11 8.35 -11.14
C ALA A 65 -5.21 8.11 -12.19
N GLN A 66 -6.42 7.75 -11.77
CA GLN A 66 -7.55 7.57 -12.69
C GLN A 66 -7.93 8.83 -13.46
N GLY A 67 -7.90 9.99 -12.81
CA GLY A 67 -8.24 11.27 -13.43
C GLY A 67 -7.23 11.75 -14.47
N SER A 68 -5.94 11.47 -14.24
CA SER A 68 -4.82 11.89 -15.10
C SER A 68 -4.43 10.85 -16.17
N GLU A 69 -4.47 9.57 -15.84
CA GLU A 69 -4.02 8.46 -16.70
C GLU A 69 -5.20 7.65 -17.22
N ARG A 70 -6.14 8.34 -17.88
CA ARG A 70 -7.47 7.81 -18.24
C ARG A 70 -7.46 6.59 -19.15
N ASP A 71 -6.38 6.40 -19.88
CA ASP A 71 -6.22 5.28 -20.81
C ASP A 71 -5.69 3.99 -20.13
N ALA A 72 -5.45 3.99 -18.82
CA ALA A 72 -5.10 2.75 -18.13
C ALA A 72 -6.31 1.83 -17.97
N ASP A 73 -6.08 0.53 -17.78
CA ASP A 73 -7.14 -0.45 -17.45
C ASP A 73 -7.38 -0.52 -15.94
N TYR A 74 -6.33 -0.31 -15.15
CA TYR A 74 -6.38 -0.30 -13.69
C TYR A 74 -5.55 0.83 -13.07
N TRP A 75 -6.00 1.32 -11.91
CA TRP A 75 -5.29 2.31 -11.09
C TRP A 75 -5.15 1.82 -9.66
N VAL A 76 -3.94 1.85 -9.12
CA VAL A 76 -3.61 1.24 -7.83
C VAL A 76 -3.05 2.28 -6.87
N GLY A 77 -3.72 2.48 -5.74
CA GLY A 77 -3.23 3.25 -4.61
C GLY A 77 -2.74 2.32 -3.51
N ILE A 78 -1.53 2.56 -2.99
CA ILE A 78 -1.00 1.85 -1.81
C ILE A 78 -0.52 2.90 -0.83
N GLU A 79 -1.12 2.96 0.36
CA GLU A 79 -0.76 3.91 1.41
C GLU A 79 -0.44 3.16 2.71
N GLY A 80 0.76 3.40 3.24
CA GLY A 80 1.13 2.92 4.56
C GLY A 80 0.67 3.90 5.63
N GLY A 81 0.29 3.40 6.79
CA GLY A 81 -0.13 4.22 7.92
C GLY A 81 0.01 3.44 9.21
N ILE A 82 -0.27 4.12 10.30
CA ILE A 82 -0.33 3.53 11.62
C ILE A 82 -1.72 3.74 12.22
N ASP A 83 -2.09 2.88 13.18
CA ASP A 83 -3.28 3.07 13.99
C ASP A 83 -2.82 3.52 15.36
N MET A 84 -2.99 4.81 15.62
CA MET A 84 -2.65 5.45 16.88
C MET A 84 -3.94 5.89 17.55
N ALA A 85 -4.62 4.94 18.20
CA ALA A 85 -5.91 5.16 18.86
C ALA A 85 -5.85 6.28 19.91
N ASP A 86 -4.74 6.37 20.66
CA ASP A 86 -4.41 7.50 21.53
C ASP A 86 -3.03 8.05 21.14
N LYS A 87 -2.97 9.38 20.94
CA LYS A 87 -1.74 10.09 20.55
C LYS A 87 -0.74 10.24 21.69
N ARG A 88 -1.14 9.92 22.93
CA ARG A 88 -0.34 10.10 24.15
C ARG A 88 0.17 8.78 24.71
N GLU A 89 -0.60 7.70 24.56
CA GLU A 89 -0.28 6.40 25.16
C GLU A 89 -0.87 5.22 24.37
N GLY A 90 -0.56 3.99 24.77
CA GLY A 90 -1.14 2.79 24.18
C GLY A 90 -0.41 2.25 22.95
N PRO A 91 -0.77 1.03 22.51
CA PRO A 91 -0.05 0.35 21.44
C PRO A 91 -0.35 0.98 20.08
N ILE A 92 0.66 1.03 19.20
CA ILE A 92 0.53 1.50 17.83
C ILE A 92 0.67 0.32 16.88
N MET A 93 -0.27 0.18 15.94
CA MET A 93 -0.19 -0.83 14.89
C MET A 93 0.27 -0.23 13.58
N ASN A 94 1.13 -0.93 12.83
CA ASN A 94 1.47 -0.58 11.46
C ASN A 94 0.67 -1.40 10.45
N PHE A 95 0.20 -0.76 9.37
CA PHE A 95 -0.50 -1.41 8.27
C PHE A 95 -0.39 -0.60 6.98
N ALA A 96 -0.97 -1.11 5.90
CA ALA A 96 -1.19 -0.35 4.68
C ALA A 96 -2.54 -0.69 4.05
N TRP A 97 -3.15 0.29 3.37
CA TRP A 97 -4.30 0.09 2.50
C TRP A 97 -3.86 -0.02 1.05
N VAL A 98 -4.41 -1.01 0.35
CA VAL A 98 -4.36 -1.17 -1.10
C VAL A 98 -5.74 -0.91 -1.68
N VAL A 99 -5.81 -0.07 -2.70
CA VAL A 99 -7.03 0.26 -3.44
C VAL A 99 -6.75 0.01 -4.92
N VAL A 100 -7.63 -0.73 -5.59
CA VAL A 100 -7.59 -0.95 -7.04
C VAL A 100 -8.89 -0.43 -7.65
N LEU A 101 -8.78 0.34 -8.72
CA LEU A 101 -9.88 0.84 -9.53
C LEU A 101 -9.76 0.27 -10.94
N ASP A 102 -10.87 0.05 -11.63
CA ASP A 102 -10.88 -0.22 -13.08
C ASP A 102 -11.80 0.73 -13.86
N ARG A 103 -11.82 0.53 -15.17
CA ARG A 103 -12.65 1.30 -16.13
C ARG A 103 -14.16 1.11 -15.95
N GLU A 104 -14.58 -0.01 -15.39
CA GLU A 104 -16.00 -0.34 -15.16
C GLU A 104 -16.51 0.29 -13.84
N GLY A 105 -15.64 1.02 -13.12
CA GLY A 105 -15.97 1.65 -11.85
C GLY A 105 -15.92 0.70 -10.65
N ARG A 106 -15.38 -0.52 -10.82
CA ARG A 106 -15.18 -1.44 -9.70
C ARG A 106 -14.09 -0.90 -8.78
N VAL A 107 -14.30 -1.09 -7.47
CA VAL A 107 -13.35 -0.69 -6.43
C VAL A 107 -13.02 -1.90 -5.58
N GLY A 108 -11.76 -2.32 -5.64
CA GLY A 108 -11.17 -3.27 -4.72
C GLY A 108 -10.43 -2.58 -3.60
N LYS A 109 -10.57 -3.08 -2.38
CA LYS A 109 -9.88 -2.55 -1.20
C LYS A 109 -9.41 -3.71 -0.34
N ALA A 110 -8.20 -3.64 0.16
CA ALA A 110 -7.73 -4.55 1.19
C ALA A 110 -6.69 -3.87 2.07
N ARG A 111 -6.65 -4.28 3.32
CA ARG A 111 -5.63 -3.88 4.28
C ARG A 111 -4.62 -5.00 4.41
N THR A 112 -3.36 -4.66 4.59
CA THR A 112 -2.36 -5.66 5.02
C THR A 112 -2.74 -6.23 6.37
N ALA A 113 -2.12 -7.36 6.76
CA ALA A 113 -2.08 -7.74 8.16
C ALA A 113 -1.54 -6.56 8.98
N ALA A 114 -2.10 -6.30 10.15
CA ALA A 114 -1.58 -5.30 11.07
C ALA A 114 -0.67 -5.99 12.09
N TYR A 115 0.35 -5.27 12.57
CA TYR A 115 1.21 -5.74 13.64
C TYR A 115 1.60 -4.59 14.55
N TYR A 116 1.87 -4.89 15.81
CA TYR A 116 2.27 -3.90 16.81
C TYR A 116 3.71 -3.46 16.60
N LEU A 117 3.95 -2.15 16.72
CA LEU A 117 5.28 -1.57 16.78
C LEU A 117 5.85 -1.67 18.19
N PRO A 118 7.18 -1.82 18.34
CA PRO A 118 7.83 -1.76 19.64
C PRO A 118 7.68 -0.36 20.25
N GLU A 119 7.72 -0.27 21.59
CA GLU A 119 7.52 0.99 22.30
C GLU A 119 8.60 2.03 21.96
N GLU A 120 9.82 1.59 21.65
CA GLU A 120 10.92 2.43 21.19
C GLU A 120 10.56 3.19 19.91
N THR A 121 9.96 2.52 18.93
CA THR A 121 9.44 3.15 17.70
C THR A 121 8.20 3.98 18.01
N ALA A 122 7.28 3.46 18.83
CA ALA A 122 6.05 4.15 19.19
C ALA A 122 6.29 5.50 19.88
N ALA A 123 7.23 5.56 20.82
CA ALA A 123 7.64 6.78 21.51
C ALA A 123 8.17 7.85 20.55
N CYS A 124 8.90 7.45 19.50
CA CYS A 124 9.35 8.38 18.44
C CYS A 124 8.16 8.92 17.63
N LEU A 125 7.21 8.06 17.26
CA LEU A 125 6.00 8.44 16.53
C LEU A 125 5.13 9.42 17.33
N ARG A 126 4.96 9.20 18.65
CA ARG A 126 4.21 10.13 19.52
C ARG A 126 4.88 11.51 19.64
N ARG A 127 6.18 11.61 19.35
CA ARG A 127 6.92 12.88 19.25
C ARG A 127 6.84 13.54 17.87
N GLY A 128 6.03 12.98 16.96
CA GLY A 128 5.81 13.52 15.61
C GLY A 128 6.84 13.08 14.56
N MET A 129 7.67 12.08 14.87
CA MET A 129 8.59 11.49 13.88
C MET A 129 7.82 10.60 12.89
N GLU A 130 8.27 10.53 11.64
CA GLU A 130 7.75 9.54 10.69
C GLU A 130 8.28 8.14 11.00
N LEU A 131 7.50 7.10 10.66
CA LEU A 131 7.87 5.71 10.95
C LEU A 131 9.24 5.31 10.39
N GLY A 132 9.55 5.69 9.15
CA GLY A 132 10.85 5.35 8.55
C GLY A 132 12.04 5.99 9.27
N ASP A 133 11.88 7.21 9.78
CA ASP A 133 12.94 7.89 10.53
C ASP A 133 13.04 7.33 11.96
N ALA A 134 11.90 6.96 12.57
CA ALA A 134 11.88 6.26 13.85
C ALA A 134 12.57 4.89 13.76
N ASP A 135 12.29 4.12 12.71
CA ASP A 135 12.96 2.85 12.48
C ASP A 135 14.47 3.01 12.27
N ASN A 136 14.90 4.01 11.49
CA ASN A 136 16.33 4.31 11.30
C ASN A 136 17.01 4.59 12.65
N LEU A 137 16.35 5.36 13.53
CA LEU A 137 16.86 5.70 14.85
C LEU A 137 16.94 4.48 15.77
N VAL A 138 15.88 3.67 15.85
CA VAL A 138 15.77 2.53 16.76
C VAL A 138 16.68 1.37 16.34
N PHE A 139 16.76 1.08 15.05
CA PHE A 139 17.53 -0.05 14.53
C PHE A 139 18.95 0.32 14.08
N GLY A 140 19.36 1.59 14.20
CA GLY A 140 20.69 2.06 13.85
C GLY A 140 21.03 1.89 12.36
N GLN A 141 20.03 1.91 11.48
CA GLN A 141 20.21 1.73 10.03
C GLN A 141 20.03 3.04 9.28
N THR A 142 20.75 3.19 8.16
CA THR A 142 20.55 4.27 7.20
C THR A 142 19.68 3.76 6.04
N ASP A 143 18.54 4.41 5.81
CA ASP A 143 17.60 4.17 4.70
C ASP A 143 16.76 2.86 4.75
N THR A 144 16.00 2.69 5.82
CA THR A 144 14.95 1.64 5.91
C THR A 144 13.78 1.85 4.95
N ARG A 145 13.65 3.05 4.35
CA ARG A 145 12.58 3.42 3.42
C ARG A 145 12.66 2.63 2.11
N SER A 146 13.86 2.21 1.67
CA SER A 146 14.11 1.75 0.31
C SER A 146 14.09 0.23 0.07
N SER A 147 14.16 -0.63 1.10
CA SER A 147 14.14 -2.10 0.86
C SER A 147 13.34 -2.95 1.85
N LYS A 148 13.55 -2.82 3.15
CA LYS A 148 12.95 -3.75 4.14
C LYS A 148 11.65 -3.26 4.77
N GLY A 149 11.53 -1.95 5.04
CA GLY A 149 10.47 -1.39 5.89
C GLY A 149 10.47 -1.96 7.31
N SER A 150 9.61 -1.45 8.20
CA SER A 150 9.56 -1.91 9.60
C SER A 150 9.25 -3.40 9.71
N VAL A 151 8.43 -3.94 8.81
CA VAL A 151 8.09 -5.38 8.78
C VAL A 151 9.33 -6.24 8.54
N GLY A 152 10.20 -5.84 7.62
CA GLY A 152 11.44 -6.56 7.35
C GLY A 152 12.48 -6.41 8.46
N LEU A 153 12.47 -5.30 9.20
CA LEU A 153 13.32 -5.13 10.39
C LEU A 153 12.87 -6.03 11.54
N LEU A 154 11.57 -6.06 11.81
CA LEU A 154 10.99 -6.77 12.95
C LEU A 154 10.84 -8.28 12.72
N THR A 155 10.96 -8.74 11.47
CA THR A 155 10.88 -10.17 11.12
C THR A 155 12.20 -10.74 10.63
N ASP A 156 13.32 -10.02 10.79
CA ASP A 156 14.63 -10.40 10.28
C ASP A 156 14.62 -10.76 8.78
N GLY A 157 13.77 -10.07 8.01
CA GLY A 157 13.60 -10.26 6.57
C GLY A 157 12.77 -11.48 6.15
N VAL A 158 12.18 -12.23 7.08
CA VAL A 158 11.24 -13.33 6.75
C VAL A 158 10.03 -12.80 5.98
N ILE A 159 9.56 -11.60 6.32
CA ILE A 159 8.57 -10.85 5.54
C ILE A 159 9.20 -9.52 5.12
N ASP A 160 9.51 -9.39 3.83
CA ASP A 160 9.89 -8.10 3.26
C ASP A 160 8.68 -7.23 2.89
N ARG A 161 8.94 -5.97 2.54
CA ARG A 161 7.89 -5.00 2.21
C ARG A 161 7.14 -5.34 0.91
N THR A 162 7.78 -6.01 -0.04
CA THR A 162 7.13 -6.43 -1.29
C THR A 162 6.14 -7.56 -1.01
N ALA A 163 6.56 -8.60 -0.29
CA ALA A 163 5.71 -9.72 0.13
C ALA A 163 4.56 -9.24 1.02
N TYR A 164 4.83 -8.30 1.92
CA TYR A 164 3.82 -7.70 2.79
C TYR A 164 2.69 -7.03 2.01
N TYR A 165 3.01 -6.28 0.95
CA TYR A 165 2.00 -5.66 0.08
C TYR A 165 1.39 -6.65 -0.93
N HIS A 166 2.14 -7.65 -1.38
CA HIS A 166 1.71 -8.62 -2.39
C HIS A 166 0.37 -9.29 -2.02
N HIS A 167 0.26 -9.80 -0.79
CA HIS A 167 -0.98 -10.42 -0.32
C HIS A 167 -2.16 -9.43 -0.32
N ALA A 168 -1.94 -8.19 0.13
CA ALA A 168 -2.99 -7.18 0.14
C ALA A 168 -3.43 -6.79 -1.29
N VAL A 169 -2.51 -6.76 -2.27
CA VAL A 169 -2.89 -6.57 -3.68
C VAL A 169 -3.77 -7.72 -4.16
N ILE A 170 -3.42 -8.98 -3.89
CA ILE A 170 -4.25 -10.15 -4.25
C ILE A 170 -5.66 -10.00 -3.66
N LEU A 171 -5.76 -9.64 -2.38
CA LEU A 171 -7.05 -9.47 -1.70
C LEU A 171 -7.85 -8.30 -2.29
N ALA A 172 -7.20 -7.19 -2.62
CA ALA A 172 -7.87 -6.07 -3.28
C ALA A 172 -8.38 -6.45 -4.69
N LEU A 173 -7.85 -7.50 -5.31
CA LEU A 173 -8.29 -7.97 -6.62
C LEU A 173 -9.54 -8.90 -6.59
N ILE A 174 -10.05 -9.23 -5.40
CA ILE A 174 -11.22 -10.11 -5.23
C ILE A 174 -12.44 -9.68 -6.07
N PRO A 175 -12.84 -8.39 -6.11
CA PRO A 175 -13.99 -7.97 -6.93
C PRO A 175 -13.79 -8.15 -8.45
N PHE A 176 -12.55 -8.10 -8.92
CA PHE A 176 -12.22 -8.24 -10.34
C PHE A 176 -12.12 -9.69 -10.78
N LYS A 177 -11.76 -10.58 -9.86
CA LYS A 177 -11.77 -12.03 -10.05
C LYS A 177 -13.19 -12.59 -10.05
N ASN A 178 -14.06 -12.05 -9.20
CA ASN A 178 -15.40 -12.56 -8.96
C ASN A 178 -16.45 -11.63 -9.58
N LYS A 179 -16.39 -11.41 -10.90
CA LYS A 179 -17.21 -10.42 -11.63
C LYS A 179 -18.73 -10.65 -11.53
N ASN A 180 -19.15 -11.84 -11.14
CA ASN A 180 -20.57 -12.20 -11.00
C ASN A 180 -21.13 -11.93 -9.59
N LEU A 181 -20.32 -11.40 -8.67
CA LEU A 181 -20.71 -11.06 -7.30
C LEU A 181 -20.74 -9.54 -7.12
N THR A 182 -21.65 -9.08 -6.26
CA THR A 182 -21.76 -7.66 -5.87
C THR A 182 -20.94 -7.39 -4.62
N PHE A 183 -20.10 -6.36 -4.67
CA PHE A 183 -19.34 -5.85 -3.52
C PHE A 183 -19.81 -4.42 -3.27
N VAL A 184 -20.19 -4.12 -2.03
CA VAL A 184 -20.68 -2.80 -1.58
C VAL A 184 -19.67 -2.11 -0.66
#